data_AF-A0A7J9C9X1-F1
#
_entry.id   AF-A0A7J9C9X1-F1
#
_cell.length_a   1.000
_cell.length_b   1.000
_cell.length_c   1.000
_cell.angle_alpha   90.00
_cell.angle_beta   90.00
_cell.angle_gamma   90.00
#
_symmetry.space_group_name_H-M   'P 1'
#
loop_
_entity.id
_entity.type
_entity.pdbx_description
1 polymer ?
#
loop_
_entity_poly.entity_id
_entity_poly.type
_entity_poly.pdbx_seq_one_letter_code
_entity_poly.pdbx_strand_id
1 'polypeptide(L)' 'MSKKSLLMARKLSDGRVPKGSIAIYVGPELRRFVITTSYLTMPEFRDLMGMVAEEFGFQKTGELQIP' A
#
# COMPACT_ATOMS: atom_id res chain seq x y z
N MET A 1 -23.84 8.11 -3.51
CA MET A 1 -22.69 7.23 -3.81
C MET A 1 -23.06 6.30 -4.97
N SER A 2 -22.27 6.29 -6.05
CA SER A 2 -22.65 5.66 -7.34
C SER A 2 -22.38 4.15 -7.36
N LYS A 3 -23.21 3.37 -8.07
CA LYS A 3 -23.06 1.90 -8.25
C LYS A 3 -21.68 1.46 -8.76
N LYS A 4 -20.94 2.36 -9.42
CA LYS A 4 -19.52 2.14 -9.83
C LYS A 4 -18.59 1.91 -8.63
N SER A 5 -18.82 2.60 -7.52
CA SER A 5 -18.04 2.43 -6.28
C SER A 5 -18.20 1.01 -5.70
N LEU A 6 -19.43 0.48 -5.77
CA LEU A 6 -19.77 -0.84 -5.25
C LEU A 6 -19.13 -1.97 -6.09
N LEU A 7 -19.10 -1.81 -7.41
CA LEU A 7 -18.46 -2.75 -8.33
C LEU A 7 -16.93 -2.77 -8.18
N MET A 8 -16.30 -1.62 -7.91
CA MET A 8 -14.87 -1.54 -7.62
C MET A 8 -14.52 -2.22 -6.29
N ALA A 9 -15.30 -1.96 -5.22
CA ALA A 9 -15.11 -2.59 -3.92
C ALA A 9 -15.23 -4.13 -3.99
N ARG A 10 -16.21 -4.65 -4.77
CA ARG A 10 -16.41 -6.09 -4.97
C ARG A 10 -15.38 -6.75 -5.89
N LYS A 11 -14.66 -6.00 -6.72
CA LYS A 11 -13.53 -6.53 -7.50
C LYS A 11 -12.24 -6.59 -6.67
N LEU A 12 -12.10 -5.71 -5.68
CA LEU A 12 -10.99 -5.71 -4.72
C LEU A 12 -11.09 -6.83 -3.67
N SER A 13 -12.29 -7.41 -3.45
CA SER A 13 -12.52 -8.45 -2.44
C SER A 13 -12.02 -9.85 -2.81
N ASP A 14 -11.54 -10.09 -4.03
CA ASP A 14 -10.96 -11.39 -4.45
C ASP A 14 -9.48 -11.54 -4.07
N GLY A 15 -8.98 -10.69 -3.18
CA GLY A 15 -7.57 -10.66 -2.78
C GLY A 15 -6.60 -10.25 -3.91
N ARG A 16 -7.09 -9.93 -5.11
CA ARG A 16 -6.27 -9.47 -6.24
C ARG A 16 -5.89 -8.02 -6.07
N VAL A 17 -4.61 -7.72 -6.26
CA VAL A 17 -4.11 -6.35 -6.37
C VAL A 17 -4.39 -5.87 -7.80
N PRO A 18 -5.14 -4.76 -7.99
CA PRO A 18 -5.33 -4.19 -9.32
C PRO A 18 -4.00 -3.81 -9.97
N LYS A 19 -3.93 -3.88 -11.31
CA LYS A 19 -2.77 -3.39 -12.05
C LYS A 19 -2.56 -1.89 -11.75
N GLY A 20 -1.31 -1.51 -11.46
CA GLY A 20 -0.99 -0.13 -11.05
C GLY A 20 -1.31 0.16 -9.58
N SER A 21 -1.50 -0.88 -8.77
CA SER A 21 -1.61 -0.79 -7.32
C SER A 21 -0.60 -1.70 -6.64
N ILE A 22 -0.32 -1.42 -5.37
CA ILE A 22 0.50 -2.27 -4.50
C ILE A 22 -0.31 -2.63 -3.24
N ALA A 23 -0.08 -3.82 -2.70
CA ALA A 23 -0.57 -4.20 -1.39
C ALA A 23 0.50 -3.88 -0.34
N ILE A 24 0.11 -3.21 0.74
CA ILE A 24 0.95 -2.93 1.90
C ILE A 24 0.30 -3.54 3.15
N TYR A 25 1.13 -4.00 4.07
CA TYR A 25 0.71 -4.62 5.32
C TYR A 25 1.19 -3.75 6.48
N VAL A 26 0.28 -3.33 7.36
CA VAL A 26 0.59 -2.36 8.41
C VAL A 26 0.25 -2.94 9.78
N GLY A 27 1.18 -2.73 10.72
CA GLY A 27 1.05 -3.12 12.11
C GLY A 27 1.24 -4.63 12.37
N PRO A 28 1.25 -5.03 13.65
CA PRO A 28 1.46 -6.43 14.06
C PRO A 28 0.41 -7.40 13.47
N GLU A 29 -0.82 -6.92 13.29
CA GLU A 29 -1.93 -7.68 12.73
C GLU A 29 -1.85 -7.87 11.20
N LEU A 30 -0.79 -7.37 10.56
CA LEU A 30 -0.60 -7.40 9.11
C LEU A 30 -1.87 -6.95 8.37
N ARG A 31 -2.43 -5.81 8.77
CA ARG A 31 -3.63 -5.29 8.12
C ARG A 31 -3.28 -4.90 6.69
N ARG A 32 -3.99 -5.48 5.73
CA ARG A 32 -3.75 -5.27 4.30
C ARG A 32 -4.45 -4.01 3.80
N PHE A 33 -3.70 -3.17 3.10
CA PHE A 33 -4.18 -2.02 2.33
C PHE A 33 -3.75 -2.15 0.88
N VAL A 34 -4.53 -1.60 -0.05
CA VAL A 34 -4.18 -1.52 -1.46
C VAL A 34 -4.16 -0.07 -1.87
N ILE A 35 -2.99 0.41 -2.30
CA ILE A 35 -2.80 1.80 -2.74
C ILE A 35 -2.38 1.85 -4.21
N THR A 36 -2.78 2.89 -4.94
CA THR A 36 -2.33 3.09 -6.33
C THR A 36 -0.88 3.56 -6.36
N THR A 37 -0.12 3.10 -7.36
CA THR A 37 1.30 3.48 -7.49
C THR A 37 1.49 4.97 -7.77
N SER A 38 0.44 5.68 -8.21
CA SER A 38 0.45 7.14 -8.36
C SER A 38 0.75 7.88 -7.05
N TYR A 39 0.43 7.30 -5.89
CA TYR A 39 0.78 7.91 -4.60
C TYR A 39 2.29 7.91 -4.37
N LEU A 40 3.04 6.95 -4.93
CA LEU A 40 4.50 6.88 -4.76
C LEU A 40 5.24 8.01 -5.48
N THR A 41 4.57 8.68 -6.42
CA THR A 41 5.11 9.83 -7.14
C THR A 41 4.77 11.17 -6.49
N MET A 42 3.92 11.17 -5.47
CA MET A 42 3.55 12.40 -4.75
C MET A 42 4.69 12.85 -3.82
N PRO A 43 5.10 14.13 -3.84
CA PRO A 43 6.11 14.66 -2.93
C PRO A 43 5.78 14.39 -1.45
N GLU A 44 4.51 14.55 -1.07
CA GLU A 44 4.03 14.36 0.30
C GLU A 44 4.23 12.92 0.79
N PHE A 45 4.10 11.95 -0.13
CA PHE A 45 4.39 10.56 0.19
C PHE A 45 5.89 10.35 0.43
N ARG A 46 6.75 11.00 -0.36
CA ARG A 46 8.21 10.93 -0.14
C ARG A 46 8.61 11.53 1.20
N ASP A 47 8.04 12.69 1.55
CA ASP A 47 8.30 13.35 2.83
C ASP A 47 7.85 12.46 4.00
N LEU A 48 6.65 11.86 3.88
CA LEU A 48 6.15 10.89 4.85
C LEU A 48 7.10 9.70 5.00
N MET A 49 7.56 9.12 3.89
CA MET A 49 8.51 7.99 3.92
C MET A 49 9.86 8.40 4.51
N GLY A 50 10.31 9.64 4.30
CA GLY A 50 11.51 10.20 4.92
C GLY A 50 11.38 10.28 6.44
N MET A 51 10.29 10.87 6.93
CA MET A 51 10.02 10.94 8.39
C MET A 51 9.95 9.55 9.02
N VAL A 52 9.27 8.61 8.37
CA VAL A 52 9.17 7.21 8.86
C VAL A 52 10.54 6.54 8.88
N ALA A 53 11.39 6.78 7.87
CA ALA A 53 12.73 6.24 7.83
C ALA A 53 13.66 6.82 8.92
N GLU A 54 13.51 8.09 9.25
CA GLU A 54 14.26 8.72 10.34
C GLU A 54 13.83 8.18 11.71
N GLU A 55 12.52 7.97 11.93
CA GLU A 55 11.99 7.50 13.21
C GLU A 55 12.22 6.00 13.43
N PHE A 56 11.99 5.17 12.41
CA PHE A 56 11.99 3.70 12.54
C PHE A 56 13.17 3.00 11.84
N GLY A 57 13.93 3.73 11.03
CA GLY A 57 14.99 3.16 10.20
C GLY A 57 14.46 2.28 9.07
N PHE A 58 15.36 1.81 8.21
CA PHE A 58 15.07 0.80 7.19
C PHE A 58 15.38 -0.62 7.68
N GLN A 59 14.94 -0.98 8.88
CA GLN A 59 15.19 -2.32 9.43
C GLN A 59 14.30 -3.35 8.75
N LYS A 60 14.78 -3.86 7.61
CA LYS A 60 14.33 -5.14 7.05
C LYS A 60 15.53 -6.08 7.03
N THR A 61 15.61 -6.97 8.00
CA THR A 61 16.56 -8.10 7.96
C THR A 61 16.05 -9.15 6.97
N GLY A 62 16.76 -9.32 5.85
CA GLY A 62 16.48 -10.33 4.83
C GLY A 62 16.05 -9.77 3.48
N GLU A 63 15.80 -10.66 2.52
CA GLU A 63 15.44 -10.29 1.15
C GLU A 63 14.07 -9.60 1.07
N LEU A 64 13.91 -8.74 0.07
CA LEU A 64 12.62 -8.18 -0.28
C LEU A 64 11.73 -9.28 -0.87
N GLN A 65 10.96 -9.97 -0.01
CA GLN A 65 9.94 -10.89 -0.48
C GLN A 65 8.78 -10.11 -1.12
N ILE A 66 8.71 -10.19 -2.44
CA ILE A 66 7.61 -9.71 -3.28
C ILE A 66 6.82 -10.96 -3.70
N PRO A 67 5.50 -11.06 -3.43
CA PRO A 67 4.68 -12.17 -3.88
C PRO A 67 4.50 -12.20 -5.40
#